data_AF-A0AAC9Z6F3-F1
#
_entry.id   AF-A0AAC9Z6F3-F1
#
_cell.length_a   1.000
_cell.length_b   1.000
_cell.length_c   1.000
_cell.angle_alpha   90.00
_cell.angle_beta   90.00
_cell.angle_gamma   90.00
#
_symmetry.space_group_name_H-M   'P 1'
#
loop_
_entity.id
_entity.type
_entity.pdbx_description
1 polymer ?
#
loop_
_entity_poly.entity_id
_entity_poly.type
_entity_poly.pdbx_seq_one_letter_code
_entity_poly.pdbx_strand_id
1 'polypeptide(L)'
;MPPLRSLIAPAAISVALIATLTGPVSALSCLPWGPSDAYLAAAKSDKSYIVVEGELSFDEGALPKAPQDNPNDAPPRSLIPARMEGKLMTPNGFSKDVDLGITLEILCFGPWCAGAADGVDYLAFLEQRDGAYVLRMDPCGGFGFGGTDGAARDEVLACHAGKSCTPWSER
;
A
#
# COMPACT_ATOMS: atom_id res chain seq x y z
N MET A 1 65.45 -33.15 -37.01
CA MET A 1 64.55 -32.14 -37.59
C MET A 1 63.23 -32.83 -37.94
N PRO A 2 62.10 -32.37 -37.38
CA PRO A 2 60.85 -33.12 -37.37
C PRO A 2 60.13 -33.06 -38.72
N PRO A 3 59.24 -34.01 -39.00
CA PRO A 3 58.37 -34.03 -40.17
C PRO A 3 56.90 -33.72 -39.84
N LEU A 4 56.13 -33.61 -40.91
CA LEU A 4 54.78 -34.18 -41.11
C LEU A 4 53.51 -33.33 -40.87
N ARG A 5 52.84 -33.10 -42.01
CA ARG A 5 51.43 -33.36 -42.35
C ARG A 5 50.30 -32.67 -41.57
N SER A 6 49.59 -31.83 -42.34
CA SER A 6 48.17 -31.49 -42.26
C SER A 6 47.24 -32.65 -41.87
N LEU A 7 46.33 -32.38 -40.94
CA LEU A 7 45.01 -33.00 -40.85
C LEU A 7 44.00 -31.93 -40.42
N ILE A 8 43.06 -31.65 -41.32
CA ILE A 8 41.87 -30.83 -41.12
C ILE A 8 40.85 -31.69 -40.35
N ALA A 9 40.33 -31.18 -39.23
CA ALA A 9 39.22 -31.79 -38.50
C ALA A 9 38.00 -30.86 -38.56
N PRO A 10 36.83 -31.31 -39.04
CA PRO A 10 35.60 -30.54 -38.94
C PRO A 10 35.02 -30.72 -37.53
N ALA A 11 35.12 -29.70 -36.69
CA ALA A 11 34.44 -29.69 -35.40
C ALA A 11 32.95 -29.35 -35.65
N ALA A 12 32.09 -30.35 -35.47
CA ALA A 12 30.64 -30.19 -35.50
C ALA A 12 30.19 -29.21 -34.40
N ILE A 13 29.62 -28.07 -34.80
CA ILE A 13 29.03 -27.08 -33.89
C ILE A 13 27.63 -27.59 -33.52
N SER A 14 27.53 -28.28 -32.38
CA SER A 14 26.25 -28.57 -31.74
C SER A 14 25.73 -27.29 -31.08
N VAL A 15 24.71 -26.67 -31.68
CA VAL A 15 23.96 -25.55 -31.10
C VAL A 15 23.11 -26.11 -29.96
N ALA A 16 23.61 -25.99 -28.72
CA ALA A 16 22.85 -26.32 -27.53
C ALA A 16 21.79 -25.23 -27.27
N LEU A 17 20.52 -25.64 -27.38
CA LEU A 17 19.35 -24.81 -27.13
C LEU A 17 19.24 -24.49 -25.63
N ILE A 18 19.65 -23.28 -25.24
CA ILE A 18 19.53 -22.78 -23.86
C ILE A 18 18.07 -22.37 -23.64
N ALA A 19 17.27 -23.27 -23.08
CA ALA A 19 15.93 -22.94 -22.57
C ALA A 19 16.09 -22.26 -21.20
N THR A 20 16.15 -20.93 -21.17
CA THR A 20 16.04 -20.16 -19.93
C THR A 20 14.63 -20.33 -19.37
N LEU A 21 14.49 -21.12 -18.31
CA LEU A 21 13.27 -21.17 -17.48
C LEU A 21 13.14 -19.85 -16.72
N THR A 22 12.65 -18.80 -17.37
CA THR A 22 12.16 -17.62 -16.66
C THR A 22 10.81 -18.00 -16.04
N GLY A 23 10.81 -18.31 -14.74
CA GLY A 23 9.58 -18.51 -13.99
C GLY A 23 8.68 -17.27 -14.06
N PRO A 24 7.36 -17.41 -13.93
CA PRO A 24 6.45 -16.29 -14.01
C PRO A 24 6.74 -15.29 -12.88
N VAL A 25 7.05 -14.05 -13.24
CA VAL A 25 6.88 -12.91 -12.34
C VAL A 25 5.38 -12.70 -12.23
N SER A 26 4.79 -13.10 -11.11
CA SER A 26 3.46 -12.62 -10.75
C SER A 26 3.60 -11.13 -10.48
N ALA A 27 2.95 -10.29 -11.28
CA ALA A 27 2.79 -8.88 -10.98
C ALA A 27 1.51 -8.71 -10.15
N LEU A 28 1.55 -7.91 -9.08
CA LEU A 28 0.36 -7.60 -8.31
C LEU A 28 -0.60 -6.77 -9.19
N SER A 29 -1.78 -7.31 -9.48
CA SER A 29 -2.84 -6.60 -10.19
C SER A 29 -3.89 -6.16 -9.17
N CYS A 30 -3.82 -4.88 -8.79
CA CYS A 30 -4.79 -4.27 -7.90
C CYS A 30 -5.98 -3.75 -8.70
N LEU A 31 -7.19 -3.93 -8.17
CA LEU A 31 -8.35 -3.19 -8.63
C LEU A 31 -8.18 -1.71 -8.23
N PRO A 32 -8.62 -0.74 -9.05
CA PRO A 32 -8.63 0.67 -8.64
C PRO A 32 -9.33 0.85 -7.31
N TRP A 33 -8.68 1.57 -6.39
CA TRP A 33 -9.13 1.79 -5.03
C TRP A 33 -8.82 3.23 -4.61
N GLY A 34 -9.79 3.93 -4.02
CA GLY A 34 -9.60 5.27 -3.51
C GLY A 34 -10.51 5.70 -2.36
N PRO A 35 -10.61 7.01 -2.08
CA PRO A 35 -11.29 7.54 -0.89
C PRO A 35 -12.78 7.18 -0.80
N SER A 36 -13.50 7.20 -1.93
CA SER A 36 -14.90 6.75 -1.99
C SER A 36 -15.05 5.26 -1.76
N ASP A 37 -14.13 4.42 -2.24
CA ASP A 37 -14.13 2.98 -1.95
C ASP A 37 -13.94 2.73 -0.45
N ALA A 38 -12.97 3.42 0.17
CA ALA A 38 -12.76 3.35 1.62
C ALA A 38 -13.99 3.85 2.40
N TYR A 39 -14.64 4.94 1.96
CA TYR A 39 -15.85 5.45 2.57
C TYR A 39 -16.98 4.42 2.53
N LEU A 40 -17.25 3.85 1.36
CA LEU A 40 -18.29 2.85 1.15
C LEU A 40 -17.97 1.55 1.90
N ALA A 41 -16.70 1.13 1.94
CA ALA A 41 -16.27 -0.04 2.67
C ALA A 41 -16.43 0.15 4.19
N ALA A 42 -16.03 1.30 4.73
CA ALA A 42 -16.23 1.63 6.14
C ALA A 42 -17.72 1.69 6.50
N ALA A 43 -18.55 2.33 5.66
CA ALA A 43 -19.99 2.45 5.88
C ALA A 43 -20.75 1.11 5.82
N LYS A 44 -20.24 0.13 5.06
CA LYS A 44 -20.81 -1.23 4.94
C LYS A 44 -20.23 -2.22 5.96
N SER A 45 -19.23 -1.82 6.74
CA SER A 45 -18.53 -2.71 7.67
C SER A 45 -19.28 -2.88 8.99
N ASP A 46 -19.14 -4.04 9.63
CA ASP A 46 -19.53 -4.24 11.03
C ASP A 46 -18.55 -3.59 12.03
N LYS A 47 -17.45 -3.02 11.53
CA LYS A 47 -16.42 -2.35 12.32
C LYS A 47 -16.75 -0.86 12.46
N SER A 48 -16.27 -0.27 13.55
CA SER A 48 -16.42 1.16 13.81
C SER A 48 -15.22 1.92 13.25
N TYR A 49 -15.50 2.98 12.49
CA TYR A 49 -14.47 3.87 11.92
C TYR A 49 -14.72 5.33 12.33
N ILE A 50 -13.64 6.08 12.51
CA ILE A 50 -13.64 7.54 12.46
C ILE A 50 -12.83 7.99 11.25
N VAL A 51 -13.13 9.17 10.70
CA VAL A 51 -12.37 9.75 9.59
C VAL A 51 -11.66 11.00 10.07
N VAL A 52 -10.35 11.05 9.90
CA VAL A 52 -9.50 12.15 10.31
C VAL A 52 -8.75 12.68 9.09
N GLU A 53 -8.69 14.00 8.97
CA GLU A 53 -7.81 14.70 8.05
C GLU A 53 -6.73 15.40 8.87
N GLY A 54 -5.45 15.18 8.57
CA GLY A 54 -4.35 15.83 9.25
C GLY A 54 -3.00 15.14 9.06
N GLU A 55 -1.99 15.64 9.77
CA GLU A 55 -0.61 15.17 9.66
C GLU A 55 -0.44 13.80 10.34
N LEU A 56 0.13 12.85 9.59
CA LEU A 56 0.56 11.55 10.11
C LEU A 56 2.03 11.62 10.51
N SER A 57 2.33 11.31 11.77
CA SER A 57 3.72 11.21 12.27
C SER A 57 4.06 9.81 12.79
N PHE A 58 5.21 9.28 12.37
CA PHE A 58 5.73 7.96 12.75
C PHE A 58 7.22 7.80 12.38
N ASP A 59 7.85 6.72 12.86
CA ASP A 59 9.20 6.36 12.43
C ASP A 59 9.15 5.67 11.05
N GLU A 60 9.46 6.39 9.97
CA GLU A 60 9.55 5.80 8.61
C GLU A 60 10.56 4.64 8.53
N GLY A 61 11.58 4.64 9.38
CA GLY A 61 12.56 3.57 9.47
C GLY A 61 11.96 2.22 9.89
N ALA A 62 10.79 2.24 10.54
CA ALA A 62 10.05 1.06 10.98
C ALA A 62 9.17 0.43 9.89
N LEU A 63 9.05 1.04 8.71
CA LEU A 63 8.34 0.44 7.59
C LEU A 63 8.97 -0.92 7.18
N PRO A 64 8.16 -1.93 6.86
CA PRO A 64 8.68 -3.23 6.45
C PRO A 64 9.52 -3.11 5.18
N LYS A 65 10.69 -3.74 5.20
CA LYS A 65 11.59 -3.85 4.05
C LYS A 65 11.59 -5.29 3.57
N ALA A 66 11.53 -5.49 2.26
CA ALA A 66 11.71 -6.80 1.67
C ALA A 66 13.11 -7.35 2.05
N PRO A 67 13.21 -8.58 2.60
CA PRO A 67 14.50 -9.18 2.89
C PRO A 67 15.35 -9.36 1.63
N GLN A 68 16.67 -9.17 1.75
CA GLN A 68 17.61 -9.29 0.63
C GLN A 68 17.67 -10.72 0.09
N ASP A 69 17.65 -11.72 0.98
CA ASP A 69 17.81 -13.13 0.60
C ASP A 69 16.56 -13.72 -0.05
N ASN A 70 15.38 -13.32 0.42
CA ASN A 70 14.09 -13.72 -0.14
C ASN A 70 13.06 -12.59 0.03
N PRO A 71 12.72 -11.87 -1.06
CA PRO A 71 11.73 -10.79 -1.01
C PRO A 71 10.35 -11.22 -0.50
N ASN A 72 10.01 -12.50 -0.58
CA ASN A 72 8.71 -13.02 -0.12
C ASN A 72 8.64 -13.23 1.40
N ASP A 73 9.77 -13.12 2.12
CA ASP A 73 9.82 -13.32 3.57
C ASP A 73 9.60 -12.01 4.36
N ALA A 74 9.07 -10.96 3.70
CA ALA A 74 8.61 -9.77 4.40
C ALA A 74 7.53 -10.16 5.44
N PRO A 75 7.53 -9.57 6.66
CA PRO A 75 6.47 -9.83 7.62
C PRO A 75 5.11 -9.55 6.99
N PRO A 76 4.11 -10.44 7.12
CA PRO A 76 2.81 -10.24 6.49
C PRO A 76 2.08 -9.00 7.02
N ARG A 77 2.48 -8.54 8.22
CA ARG A 77 2.00 -7.33 8.85
C ARG A 77 3.09 -6.71 9.73
N SER A 78 3.13 -5.38 9.76
CA SER A 78 3.91 -4.57 10.70
C SER A 78 2.99 -3.60 11.43
N LEU A 79 3.19 -3.47 12.75
CA LEU A 79 2.43 -2.58 13.61
C LEU A 79 3.37 -1.47 14.09
N ILE A 80 3.14 -0.25 13.63
CA ILE A 80 4.02 0.89 13.88
C ILE A 80 3.26 1.90 14.74
N PRO A 81 3.76 2.26 15.94
CA PRO A 81 3.20 3.36 16.70
C PRO A 81 3.27 4.66 15.89
N ALA A 82 2.15 5.37 15.82
CA ALA A 82 2.04 6.61 15.06
C ALA A 82 1.11 7.60 15.77
N ARG A 83 1.07 8.84 15.28
CA ARG A 83 0.20 9.90 15.78
C ARG A 83 -0.48 10.61 14.61
N MET A 84 -1.74 10.96 14.80
CA MET A 84 -2.53 11.76 13.86
C MET A 84 -2.98 13.03 14.55
N GLU A 85 -2.55 14.19 14.04
CA GLU A 85 -2.98 15.51 14.51
C GLU A 85 -3.74 16.25 13.41
N GLY A 86 -4.94 16.75 13.70
CA GLY A 86 -5.73 17.45 12.71
C GLY A 86 -7.21 17.55 13.08
N LYS A 87 -8.09 17.26 12.14
CA LYS A 87 -9.54 17.41 12.27
C LYS A 87 -10.27 16.08 12.08
N LEU A 88 -11.18 15.78 12.99
CA LEU A 88 -12.15 14.70 12.88
C LEU A 88 -13.34 15.13 12.03
N MET A 89 -13.81 14.21 11.17
CA MET A 89 -15.06 14.36 10.43
C MET A 89 -16.27 14.29 11.37
N THR A 90 -17.12 15.31 11.27
CA THR A 90 -18.39 15.45 11.97
C THR A 90 -19.52 15.69 10.96
N PRO A 91 -20.79 15.82 11.39
CA PRO A 91 -21.87 16.22 10.49
C PRO A 91 -21.63 17.56 9.76
N ASN A 92 -20.77 18.43 10.30
CA ASN A 92 -20.38 19.70 9.69
C ASN A 92 -19.07 19.61 8.89
N GLY A 93 -18.63 18.39 8.55
CA GLY A 93 -17.32 18.13 7.93
C GLY A 93 -16.19 18.04 8.96
N PHE A 94 -14.95 18.24 8.49
CA PHE A 94 -13.74 18.19 9.30
C PHE A 94 -13.61 19.43 10.20
N SER A 95 -14.16 19.35 11.41
CA SER A 95 -14.36 20.56 12.24
C SER A 95 -13.90 20.42 13.69
N LYS A 96 -13.71 19.19 14.20
CA LYS A 96 -13.30 18.96 15.58
C LYS A 96 -11.80 18.65 15.64
N ASP A 97 -11.04 19.42 16.39
CA ASP A 97 -9.62 19.14 16.65
C ASP A 97 -9.43 17.76 17.29
N VAL A 98 -8.43 17.05 16.81
CA VAL A 98 -8.00 15.76 17.35
C VAL A 98 -6.49 15.66 17.36
N ASP A 99 -6.03 14.91 18.36
CA ASP A 99 -4.65 14.54 18.52
C ASP A 99 -4.63 13.11 19.10
N LEU A 100 -4.39 12.13 18.22
CA LEU A 100 -4.63 10.71 18.49
C LEU A 100 -3.34 9.91 18.38
N GLY A 101 -3.05 9.12 19.41
CA GLY A 101 -2.16 7.98 19.25
C GLY A 101 -2.86 6.88 18.45
N ILE A 102 -2.23 6.41 17.38
CA ILE A 102 -2.77 5.38 16.51
C ILE A 102 -1.74 4.26 16.29
N THR A 103 -2.19 3.13 15.76
CA THR A 103 -1.33 2.10 15.19
C THR A 103 -1.42 2.16 13.67
N LEU A 104 -0.30 2.38 13.00
CA LEU A 104 -0.17 2.21 11.57
C LEU A 104 0.07 0.71 11.29
N GLU A 105 -0.94 0.04 10.75
CA GLU A 105 -0.91 -1.37 10.37
C GLU A 105 -0.59 -1.49 8.88
N ILE A 106 0.67 -1.80 8.58
CA ILE A 106 1.17 -1.99 7.21
C ILE A 106 1.13 -3.46 6.86
N LEU A 107 0.38 -3.82 5.82
CA LEU A 107 0.33 -5.17 5.29
C LEU A 107 1.30 -5.37 4.12
N CYS A 108 1.76 -6.61 3.99
CA CYS A 108 2.52 -7.06 2.84
C CYS A 108 1.84 -8.26 2.18
N PHE A 109 1.76 -8.25 0.86
CA PHE A 109 1.31 -9.37 0.03
C PHE A 109 2.53 -9.91 -0.72
N GLY A 110 3.17 -10.94 -0.16
CA GLY A 110 4.45 -11.43 -0.68
C GLY A 110 5.51 -10.31 -0.67
N PRO A 111 6.11 -9.94 -1.81
CA PRO A 111 7.16 -8.93 -1.87
C PRO A 111 6.66 -7.48 -1.86
N TRP A 112 5.35 -7.24 -1.97
CA TRP A 112 4.78 -5.90 -1.97
C TRP A 112 4.29 -5.54 -0.58
N CYS A 113 4.76 -4.44 -0.02
CA CYS A 113 4.26 -3.87 1.23
C CYS A 113 3.59 -2.53 0.97
N ALA A 114 2.60 -2.16 1.79
CA ALA A 114 2.05 -0.82 1.76
C ALA A 114 3.13 0.21 2.17
N GLY A 115 3.07 1.39 1.56
CA GLY A 115 3.89 2.53 1.96
C GLY A 115 3.08 3.54 2.77
N ALA A 116 3.79 4.36 3.55
CA ALA A 116 3.28 5.58 4.15
C ALA A 116 4.43 6.61 4.18
N ALA A 117 4.09 7.90 4.28
CA ALA A 117 5.05 9.00 4.40
C ALA A 117 4.79 9.75 5.71
N ASP A 118 5.84 10.05 6.44
CA ASP A 118 5.84 10.83 7.68
C ASP A 118 5.74 12.33 7.39
N GLY A 119 5.07 13.07 8.27
CA GLY A 119 5.02 14.53 8.24
C GLY A 119 4.24 15.11 7.06
N VAL A 120 3.31 14.34 6.48
CA VAL A 120 2.42 14.83 5.41
C VAL A 120 0.96 14.69 5.82
N ASP A 121 0.11 15.51 5.21
CA ASP A 121 -1.34 15.44 5.41
C ASP A 121 -1.91 14.15 4.81
N TYR A 122 -2.71 13.47 5.62
CA TYR A 122 -3.48 12.29 5.29
C TYR A 122 -4.97 12.53 5.50
N LEU A 123 -5.79 11.94 4.62
CA LEU A 123 -7.14 11.53 4.99
C LEU A 123 -7.12 10.06 5.40
N ALA A 124 -7.51 9.77 6.64
CA ALA A 124 -7.39 8.45 7.25
C ALA A 124 -8.73 7.99 7.84
N PHE A 125 -9.14 6.78 7.48
CA PHE A 125 -10.23 6.06 8.13
C PHE A 125 -9.63 5.17 9.22
N LEU A 126 -9.71 5.62 10.47
CA LEU A 126 -9.16 4.91 11.61
C LEU A 126 -10.18 3.92 12.15
N GLU A 127 -9.85 2.64 12.10
CA GLU A 127 -10.66 1.58 12.71
C GLU A 127 -10.52 1.65 14.24
N GLN A 128 -11.64 1.60 14.95
CA GLN A 128 -11.66 1.46 16.40
C GLN A 128 -11.56 -0.03 16.77
N ARG A 129 -10.47 -0.42 17.44
CA ARG A 129 -10.22 -1.79 17.93
C ARG A 129 -9.80 -1.73 19.38
N ASP A 130 -10.58 -2.34 20.27
CA ASP A 130 -10.23 -2.49 21.69
C ASP A 130 -9.80 -1.18 22.40
N GLY A 131 -10.45 -0.06 22.04
CA GLY A 131 -10.13 1.26 22.59
C GLY A 131 -8.92 1.97 21.95
N ALA A 132 -8.30 1.37 20.93
CA ALA A 132 -7.25 1.95 20.12
C ALA A 132 -7.76 2.29 18.70
N TYR A 133 -6.99 3.12 18.00
CA TYR A 133 -7.24 3.50 16.61
C TYR A 133 -6.19 2.86 15.70
N VAL A 134 -6.64 2.27 14.59
CA VAL A 134 -5.75 1.61 13.63
C VAL A 134 -5.96 2.17 12.24
N LEU A 135 -4.87 2.67 11.64
CA LEU A 135 -4.81 2.99 10.22
C LEU A 135 -4.23 1.78 9.48
N ARG A 136 -5.08 1.05 8.74
CA ARG A 136 -4.65 -0.12 7.97
C ARG A 136 -4.41 0.24 6.51
N MET A 137 -3.23 -0.11 6.00
CA MET A 137 -2.86 0.05 4.58
C MET A 137 -2.29 -1.26 4.04
N ASP A 138 -2.52 -1.52 2.77
CA ASP A 138 -2.01 -2.66 2.04
C ASP A 138 -1.49 -2.24 0.65
N PRO A 139 -0.75 -3.10 -0.07
CA PRO A 139 -0.13 -2.71 -1.33
C PRO A 139 -1.12 -2.34 -2.44
N CYS A 140 -2.41 -2.69 -2.29
CA CYS A 140 -3.46 -2.33 -3.23
C CYS A 140 -4.30 -1.13 -2.77
N GLY A 141 -3.93 -0.50 -1.66
CA GLY A 141 -4.61 0.68 -1.12
C GLY A 141 -4.90 0.52 0.37
N GLY A 142 -6.16 0.69 0.75
CA GLY A 142 -6.58 0.64 2.15
C GLY A 142 -7.18 1.97 2.60
N PHE A 143 -6.93 2.36 3.84
CA PHE A 143 -7.73 3.36 4.52
C PHE A 143 -7.01 4.69 4.78
N GLY A 144 -5.82 4.89 4.19
CA GLY A 144 -5.03 6.12 4.31
C GLY A 144 -4.68 6.71 2.95
N PHE A 145 -4.86 8.02 2.80
CA PHE A 145 -4.65 8.77 1.56
C PHE A 145 -3.79 10.00 1.85
N GLY A 146 -2.47 9.84 1.75
CA GLY A 146 -1.49 10.90 1.98
C GLY A 146 -1.17 11.72 0.73
N GLY A 147 -0.82 12.99 0.91
CA GLY A 147 -0.30 13.85 -0.17
C GLY A 147 -1.30 14.08 -1.31
N THR A 148 -2.58 14.20 -0.99
CA THR A 148 -3.66 14.34 -1.99
C THR A 148 -4.06 15.79 -2.26
N ASP A 149 -3.39 16.76 -1.64
CA ASP A 149 -3.69 18.21 -1.76
C ASP A 149 -5.19 18.54 -1.57
N GLY A 150 -5.86 17.80 -0.66
CA GLY A 150 -7.29 17.95 -0.37
C GLY A 150 -8.25 17.16 -1.29
N ALA A 151 -7.76 16.50 -2.34
CA ALA A 151 -8.62 15.74 -3.25
C ALA A 151 -9.35 14.59 -2.55
N ALA A 152 -8.67 13.87 -1.64
CA ALA A 152 -9.32 12.81 -0.87
C ALA A 152 -10.40 13.34 0.06
N ARG A 153 -10.14 14.48 0.70
CA ARG A 153 -11.08 15.19 1.58
C ARG A 153 -12.34 15.57 0.82
N ASP A 154 -12.19 16.19 -0.34
CA ASP A 154 -13.33 16.65 -1.14
C ASP A 154 -14.18 15.46 -1.63
N GLU A 155 -13.55 14.36 -2.02
CA GLU A 155 -14.24 13.12 -2.40
C GLU A 155 -15.03 12.53 -1.23
N VAL A 156 -14.44 12.47 -0.04
CA VAL A 156 -15.12 11.96 1.17
C VAL A 156 -16.26 12.88 1.61
N LEU A 157 -16.10 14.20 1.52
CA LEU A 157 -17.18 15.14 1.80
C LEU A 157 -18.32 15.03 0.78
N ALA A 158 -18.02 14.77 -0.50
CA ALA A 158 -19.04 14.50 -1.51
C ALA A 158 -19.81 13.21 -1.22
N CYS A 159 -19.11 12.15 -0.81
CA CYS A 159 -19.72 10.92 -0.33
C CYS A 159 -20.61 11.16 0.89
N HIS A 160 -20.11 11.87 1.89
CA HIS A 160 -20.84 12.16 3.12
C HIS A 160 -22.11 13.00 2.87
N ALA A 161 -22.06 13.91 1.90
CA ALA A 161 -23.21 14.71 1.48
C ALA A 161 -24.23 13.96 0.60
N GLY A 162 -24.01 12.66 0.33
CA GLY A 162 -24.89 11.85 -0.53
C GLY A 162 -24.87 12.27 -2.00
N LYS A 163 -23.79 12.90 -2.46
CA LYS A 163 -23.63 13.36 -3.84
C LYS A 163 -22.89 12.29 -4.66
N SER A 164 -21.64 12.55 -5.04
CA SER A 164 -20.86 11.70 -5.93
C SER A 164 -20.03 10.69 -5.16
N CYS A 165 -20.63 9.56 -4.77
CA CYS A 165 -19.92 8.46 -4.09
C CYS A 165 -19.79 7.24 -5.01
N THR A 166 -19.01 7.38 -6.08
CA THR A 166 -18.79 6.31 -7.07
C THR A 166 -17.44 5.61 -6.81
N PRO A 167 -17.45 4.27 -6.62
CA PRO A 167 -16.24 3.45 -6.53
C PRO A 167 -15.23 3.75 -7.64
N TRP A 168 -13.93 3.69 -7.36
CA TRP A 168 -12.92 3.96 -8.39
C TRP A 168 -12.94 2.94 -9.52
N SER A 169 -13.36 1.70 -9.25
CA SER A 169 -13.52 0.67 -10.29
C SER A 169 -14.63 0.96 -11.31
N GLU A 170 -15.53 1.90 -11.01
CA GLU A 170 -16.68 2.27 -11.84
C GLU A 170 -16.49 3.64 -12.52
N ARG A 171 -15.30 4.24 -12.41
CA ARG A 171 -14.91 5.48 -13.10
C ARG A 171 -14.28 5.16 -14.45
#